data_AF-A0A699UYU8-F1
#
_entry.id   AF-A0A699UYU8-F1
#
_cell.length_a   1.000
_cell.length_b   1.000
_cell.length_c   1.000
_cell.angle_alpha   90.00
_cell.angle_beta   90.00
_cell.angle_gamma   90.00
#
_symmetry.space_group_name_H-M   'P 1'
#
loop_
_entity.id
_entity.type
_entity.pdbx_description
1 polymer ?
#
loop_
_entity_poly.entity_id
_entity_poly.type
_entity_poly.pdbx_seq_one_letter_code
_entity_poly.pdbx_strand_id
1 'polypeptide(L)'
;QGNATRLSIISCTKTEKYVKKGFPIFLAHITTKEVEDKSENKRLEDVPIVRDFPEVFPKDLSGLPPIRPVEFQIDLVPGAAPVARAPYRLVPSEMKELAEQLKELFDKGFIRPSSSP
;
A
#
# COMPACT_ATOMS: atom_id res chain seq x y z
N GLN A 1 -13.53 -27.28 -34.49
CA GLN A 1 -14.08 -27.63 -33.17
C GLN A 1 -12.98 -28.37 -32.42
N GLY A 2 -12.36 -27.71 -31.43
CA GLY A 2 -11.09 -28.16 -30.83
C GLY A 2 -11.26 -29.37 -29.91
N ASN A 3 -10.46 -30.40 -30.15
CA ASN A 3 -10.52 -31.68 -29.46
C ASN A 3 -9.83 -31.54 -28.09
N ALA A 4 -10.56 -31.15 -27.05
CA ALA A 4 -10.02 -31.13 -25.70
C ALA A 4 -9.72 -32.57 -25.25
N THR A 5 -8.44 -32.94 -25.17
CA THR A 5 -8.01 -34.23 -24.63
C THR A 5 -8.41 -34.33 -23.15
N ARG A 6 -9.42 -35.15 -22.86
CA ARG A 6 -9.78 -35.55 -21.48
C ARG A 6 -8.59 -36.27 -20.86
N LEU A 7 -8.03 -35.71 -19.80
CA LEU A 7 -7.04 -36.39 -18.99
C LEU A 7 -7.66 -37.67 -18.41
N SER A 8 -6.99 -38.81 -18.59
CA SER A 8 -7.40 -40.09 -18.01
C SER A 8 -6.84 -40.20 -16.60
N ILE A 9 -7.67 -39.91 -15.60
CA ILE A 9 -7.32 -40.08 -14.18
C ILE A 9 -7.49 -41.56 -13.83
N ILE A 10 -6.49 -42.15 -13.17
CA ILE A 10 -6.53 -43.55 -12.70
C ILE A 10 -6.44 -43.62 -11.18
N SER A 11 -6.97 -44.71 -10.60
CA SER A 11 -6.88 -44.96 -9.16
C SER A 11 -5.48 -45.45 -8.73
N CYS A 12 -5.18 -45.33 -7.43
CA CYS A 12 -3.96 -45.88 -6.83
C CYS A 12 -3.85 -47.40 -7.03
N THR A 13 -4.95 -48.15 -6.87
CA THR A 13 -5.00 -49.61 -7.06
C THR A 13 -4.70 -50.03 -8.49
N LYS A 14 -5.10 -49.21 -9.47
CA LYS A 14 -4.81 -49.45 -10.90
C LYS A 14 -3.34 -49.14 -11.20
N THR A 15 -2.80 -48.10 -10.58
CA THR A 15 -1.38 -47.75 -10.65
C THR A 15 -0.51 -48.89 -10.10
N GLU A 16 -0.86 -49.45 -8.93
CA GLU A 16 -0.14 -50.59 -8.33
C GLU A 16 -0.13 -51.84 -9.22
N LYS A 17 -1.25 -52.13 -9.90
CA LYS A 17 -1.32 -53.20 -10.89
C LYS A 17 -0.38 -52.98 -12.07
N TYR A 18 -0.21 -51.73 -12.52
CA TYR A 18 0.73 -51.41 -13.60
C TYR A 18 2.19 -51.53 -13.15
N VAL A 19 2.50 -51.12 -11.92
CA VAL A 19 3.83 -51.36 -11.30
C VAL A 19 4.13 -52.86 -11.28
N LYS A 20 3.21 -53.67 -10.76
CA LYS A 20 3.38 -55.14 -10.65
C LYS A 20 3.54 -55.84 -12.01
N LYS A 21 3.01 -55.25 -13.09
CA LYS A 21 3.16 -55.74 -14.46
C LYS A 21 4.44 -55.25 -15.16
N GLY A 22 5.29 -54.49 -14.46
CA GLY A 22 6.57 -54.01 -14.99
C GLY A 22 6.45 -52.82 -15.96
N PHE A 23 5.34 -52.08 -15.94
CA PHE A 23 5.23 -50.88 -16.77
C PHE A 23 6.09 -49.73 -16.21
N PRO A 24 6.78 -48.96 -17.07
CA PRO A 24 7.54 -47.79 -16.64
C PRO A 24 6.61 -46.67 -16.18
N ILE A 25 6.90 -46.08 -15.01
CA ILE A 25 6.12 -45.02 -14.39
C ILE A 25 7.04 -43.82 -14.14
N PHE A 26 6.56 -42.63 -14.49
CA PHE A 26 7.28 -41.37 -14.31
C PHE A 26 6.54 -40.49 -13.31
N LEU A 27 7.29 -39.92 -12.37
CA LEU A 27 6.79 -38.92 -11.43
C LEU A 27 7.28 -37.55 -11.88
N ALA A 28 6.34 -36.67 -12.25
CA ALA A 28 6.64 -35.28 -12.54
C ALA A 28 6.35 -34.44 -11.30
N HIS A 29 7.38 -33.82 -10.74
CA HIS A 29 7.23 -32.82 -9.70
C HIS A 29 7.23 -31.43 -10.35
N ILE A 30 6.07 -30.77 -10.35
CA ILE A 30 5.95 -29.41 -10.87
C ILE A 30 6.27 -28.47 -9.71
N THR A 31 7.42 -27.80 -9.81
CA THR A 31 7.72 -26.64 -8.97
C THR A 31 7.33 -25.40 -9.74
N THR A 32 6.33 -24.70 -9.26
CA THR A 32 6.22 -23.28 -9.57
C THR A 32 7.40 -22.63 -8.86
N LYS A 33 8.49 -22.38 -9.59
CA LYS A 33 9.30 -21.23 -9.21
C LYS A 33 8.31 -20.09 -9.29
N GLU A 34 7.94 -19.53 -8.16
CA GLU A 34 7.52 -18.14 -8.14
C GLU A 34 8.59 -17.46 -8.98
N VAL A 35 8.23 -17.11 -10.21
CA VAL A 35 8.98 -16.10 -10.91
C VAL A 35 8.75 -14.95 -9.95
N GLU A 36 9.73 -14.70 -9.07
CA GLU A 36 9.90 -13.41 -8.43
C GLU A 36 9.67 -12.46 -9.58
N ASP A 37 8.49 -11.87 -9.56
CA ASP A 37 8.10 -10.94 -10.59
C ASP A 37 9.25 -9.94 -10.54
N LYS A 38 9.96 -9.72 -11.64
CA LYS A 38 11.16 -8.87 -11.63
C LYS A 38 10.85 -7.42 -11.22
N SER A 39 9.61 -7.15 -10.84
CA SER A 39 9.06 -5.99 -10.15
C SER A 39 9.34 -5.97 -8.64
N GLU A 40 9.68 -7.08 -7.99
CA GLU A 40 9.86 -7.16 -6.52
C GLU A 40 11.16 -6.52 -6.03
N ASN A 41 12.07 -6.17 -6.95
CA ASN A 41 13.36 -5.52 -6.65
C ASN A 41 13.47 -4.09 -7.20
N LYS A 42 12.36 -3.38 -7.42
CA LYS A 42 12.41 -1.93 -7.70
C LYS A 42 11.87 -1.19 -6.49
N ARG A 43 12.76 -0.87 -5.56
CA ARG A 43 12.41 -0.01 -4.43
C ARG A 43 12.34 1.45 -4.90
N LEU A 44 11.62 2.30 -4.17
CA LEU A 44 11.55 3.73 -4.52
C LEU A 44 12.94 4.38 -4.51
N GLU A 45 13.85 3.85 -3.70
CA GLU A 45 15.25 4.27 -3.61
C GLU A 45 16.06 3.96 -4.89
N ASP A 46 15.56 3.09 -5.78
CA ASP A 46 16.21 2.78 -7.06
C ASP A 46 15.90 3.84 -8.14
N VAL A 47 14.93 4.73 -7.88
CA VAL A 47 14.64 5.85 -8.77
C VAL A 47 15.76 6.89 -8.64
N PRO A 48 16.47 7.24 -9.74
CA PRO A 48 17.65 8.12 -9.67
C PRO A 48 17.38 9.43 -8.92
N ILE A 49 16.24 10.07 -9.17
CA ILE A 49 15.91 11.35 -8.52
C ILE A 49 15.65 11.23 -7.01
N VAL A 50 15.14 10.09 -6.53
CA VAL A 50 14.89 9.85 -5.10
C VAL A 50 16.22 9.59 -4.40
N ARG A 51 17.09 8.79 -5.04
CA ARG A 51 18.44 8.50 -4.55
C ARG A 51 19.33 9.72 -4.50
N ASP A 52 19.25 10.58 -5.51
CA ASP A 52 20.11 11.76 -5.64
C ASP A 52 19.67 12.89 -4.69
N PHE A 53 18.41 12.88 -4.22
CA PHE A 53 17.84 13.88 -3.32
C PHE A 53 17.13 13.26 -2.10
N PRO A 54 17.84 12.51 -1.23
CA PRO A 54 17.23 11.79 -0.11
C PRO A 54 16.59 12.73 0.94
N GLU A 55 17.10 13.96 1.03
CA GLU A 55 16.61 15.01 1.91
C GLU A 55 15.28 15.64 1.46
N VAL A 56 14.96 15.56 0.15
CA VAL A 56 13.67 16.02 -0.41
C VAL A 56 12.60 14.93 -0.33
N PHE A 57 13.02 13.66 -0.30
CA PHE A 57 12.14 12.49 -0.22
C PHE A 57 12.37 11.67 1.05
N PRO A 58 12.29 12.27 2.25
CA PRO A 58 12.43 11.51 3.48
C PRO A 58 11.23 10.57 3.66
N LYS A 59 11.44 9.45 4.35
CA LYS A 59 10.37 8.47 4.65
C LYS A 59 9.24 9.08 5.50
N ASP A 60 9.57 10.07 6.33
CA ASP A 60 8.61 10.83 7.13
C ASP A 60 9.05 12.30 7.24
N LEU A 61 8.08 13.21 7.38
CA LEU A 61 8.33 14.65 7.51
C LEU A 61 8.60 15.01 8.97
N SER A 62 9.77 15.59 9.25
CA SER A 62 10.22 15.92 10.61
C SER A 62 9.54 17.14 11.23
N GLY A 63 8.75 17.89 10.45
CA GLY A 63 8.02 19.06 10.93
C GLY A 63 7.80 20.10 9.84
N LEU A 64 7.43 21.31 10.26
CA LEU A 64 7.22 22.43 9.34
C LEU A 64 8.53 22.83 8.63
N PRO A 65 8.44 23.28 7.36
CA PRO A 65 9.59 23.85 6.68
C PRO A 65 10.09 25.10 7.45
N PRO A 66 11.37 25.47 7.29
CA PRO A 66 11.91 26.70 7.84
C PRO A 66 11.04 27.91 7.49
N ILE A 67 11.04 28.91 8.37
CA ILE A 67 10.32 30.17 8.15
C ILE A 67 10.79 30.76 6.83
N ARG A 68 9.83 30.93 5.90
CA ARG A 68 10.09 31.55 4.60
C ARG A 68 9.93 33.07 4.73
N PRO A 69 10.66 33.86 3.93
CA PRO A 69 10.50 35.33 3.89
C PRO A 69 9.12 35.78 3.42
N VAL A 70 8.39 34.90 2.71
CA VAL A 70 7.05 35.15 2.19
C VAL A 70 6.06 34.32 3.01
N GLU A 71 5.13 35.02 3.64
CA GLU A 71 3.98 34.40 4.31
C GLU A 71 2.93 34.01 3.27
N PHE A 72 2.30 32.85 3.47
CA PHE A 72 1.15 32.43 2.68
C PHE A 72 -0.09 33.14 3.21
N GLN A 73 -0.73 33.95 2.38
CA GLN A 73 -1.98 34.63 2.70
C GLN A 73 -3.12 34.01 1.88
N ILE A 74 -4.30 33.92 2.50
CA ILE A 74 -5.52 33.46 1.85
C ILE A 74 -6.38 34.69 1.59
N ASP A 75 -6.44 35.13 0.35
CA ASP A 75 -7.28 36.24 -0.06
C ASP A 75 -8.75 35.81 -0.08
N LEU A 76 -9.60 36.54 0.65
CA LEU A 76 -11.03 36.32 0.66
C LEU A 76 -11.70 37.16 -0.43
N VAL A 77 -12.68 36.57 -1.11
CA VAL A 77 -13.58 37.33 -1.99
C VAL A 77 -14.33 38.36 -1.13
N PRO A 78 -14.48 39.63 -1.57
CA PRO A 78 -15.21 40.64 -0.82
C PRO A 78 -16.62 40.15 -0.42
N GLY A 79 -16.95 40.27 0.87
CA GLY A 79 -18.22 39.81 1.44
C GLY A 79 -18.25 38.34 1.89
N ALA A 80 -17.17 37.58 1.71
CA ALA A 80 -17.05 36.24 2.29
C ALA A 80 -16.99 36.31 3.82
N ALA A 81 -17.80 35.47 4.49
CA ALA A 81 -17.82 35.34 5.94
C ALA A 81 -17.28 33.96 6.36
N PRO A 82 -16.72 33.82 7.58
CA PRO A 82 -16.35 32.53 8.14
C PRO A 82 -17.54 31.57 8.17
N VAL A 83 -17.27 30.29 7.92
CA VAL A 83 -18.30 29.24 7.91
C VAL A 83 -18.06 28.31 9.10
N ALA A 84 -18.92 28.40 10.09
CA ALA A 84 -18.95 27.46 11.21
C ALA A 84 -19.87 26.28 10.88
N ARG A 85 -19.35 25.05 10.94
CA ARG A 85 -20.12 23.81 10.79
C ARG A 85 -19.79 22.85 11.93
N ALA A 86 -20.81 22.13 12.38
CA ALA A 86 -20.60 21.07 13.35
C ALA A 86 -19.77 19.93 12.73
N PRO A 87 -18.85 19.30 13.50
CA PRO A 87 -18.15 18.11 13.05
C PRO A 87 -19.11 16.97 12.71
N TYR A 88 -18.73 16.12 11.76
CA TYR A 88 -19.49 14.91 11.43
C TYR A 88 -19.49 13.92 12.59
N ARG A 89 -20.56 13.12 12.67
CA ARG A 89 -20.61 11.99 13.61
C ARG A 89 -19.73 10.87 13.06
N LEU A 90 -18.76 10.43 13.87
CA LEU A 90 -17.90 9.28 13.56
C LEU A 90 -18.16 8.16 14.57
N VAL A 91 -17.93 6.92 14.16
CA VAL A 91 -18.00 5.78 15.09
C VAL A 91 -16.77 5.75 16.01
N PRO A 92 -16.79 5.02 17.15
CA PRO A 92 -15.68 5.06 18.11
C PRO A 92 -14.31 4.69 17.54
N SER A 93 -14.22 3.78 16.57
CA SER A 93 -12.95 3.40 15.92
C SER A 93 -12.36 4.53 15.09
N GLU A 94 -13.20 5.23 14.31
CA GLU A 94 -12.80 6.38 13.50
C GLU A 94 -12.41 7.57 14.37
N MET A 95 -13.13 7.80 15.48
CA MET A 95 -12.75 8.85 16.45
C MET A 95 -11.39 8.59 17.08
N LYS A 96 -11.07 7.33 17.37
CA LYS A 96 -9.75 6.95 17.90
C LYS A 96 -8.64 7.21 16.89
N GLU A 97 -8.83 6.79 15.64
CA GLU A 97 -7.87 7.02 14.56
C GLU A 97 -7.65 8.52 14.31
N LEU A 98 -8.73 9.30 14.26
CA LEU A 98 -8.65 10.75 14.11
C LEU A 98 -7.85 11.40 15.25
N ALA A 99 -8.08 10.97 16.50
CA ALA A 99 -7.34 11.49 17.65
C ALA A 99 -5.84 11.15 17.58
N GLU A 100 -5.49 9.95 17.13
CA GLU A 100 -4.09 9.52 16.92
C GLU A 100 -3.41 10.38 15.85
N GLN A 101 -4.07 10.62 14.72
CA GLN A 101 -3.55 11.48 13.65
C GLN A 101 -3.40 12.95 14.09
N LEU A 102 -4.38 13.50 14.80
CA LEU A 102 -4.31 14.87 15.33
C LEU A 102 -3.15 15.01 16.33
N LYS A 103 -2.94 14.00 17.18
CA LYS A 103 -1.81 13.99 18.11
C LYS A 103 -0.48 13.98 17.36
N GLU A 104 -0.34 13.14 16.33
CA GLU A 104 0.87 13.09 15.51
C GLU A 104 1.16 14.44 14.83
N LEU A 105 0.13 15.07 14.23
CA LEU A 105 0.26 16.37 13.58
C LEU A 105 0.63 17.49 14.58
N PHE A 106 0.07 17.43 15.78
CA PHE A 106 0.38 18.38 16.86
C PHE A 106 1.81 18.19 17.36
N ASP A 107 2.25 16.95 17.61
CA ASP A 107 3.59 16.61 18.07
C ASP A 107 4.66 17.01 17.02
N LYS A 108 4.32 16.91 15.72
CA LYS A 108 5.16 17.40 14.60
C LYS A 108 5.12 18.91 14.38
N GLY A 109 4.22 19.63 15.08
CA GLY A 109 4.08 21.09 14.98
C GLY A 109 3.36 21.58 13.73
N PHE A 110 2.69 20.69 12.96
CA PHE A 110 1.91 21.08 11.78
C PHE A 110 0.62 21.80 12.14
N ILE A 111 0.07 21.51 13.32
CA ILE A 111 -1.16 22.12 13.83
C ILE A 111 -0.95 22.64 15.24
N ARG A 112 -1.81 23.56 15.67
CA ARG A 112 -1.90 24.06 17.04
C ARG A 112 -3.36 24.38 17.39
N PRO A 113 -3.73 24.37 18.69
CA PRO A 113 -5.03 24.86 19.12
C PRO A 113 -5.29 26.28 18.62
N SER A 114 -6.53 26.54 18.22
CA SER A 114 -6.97 27.85 17.70
C SER A 114 -8.40 28.15 18.11
N SER A 115 -8.74 29.44 18.16
CA SER A 115 -10.12 29.92 18.27
C SER A 115 -10.47 30.69 17.00
N SER A 116 -11.18 30.03 16.08
CA SER A 116 -11.70 30.66 14.85
C SER A 116 -13.07 31.30 15.12
N PRO A 117 -13.38 32.46 14.51
CA PRO A 117 -14.72 33.03 14.51
C PRO A 117 -15.73 32.16 13.74
#